data_AF-I6AUE1-F1
#
_entry.id   AF-I6AUE1-F1
#
_cell.length_a   1.000
_cell.length_b   1.000
_cell.length_c   1.000
_cell.angle_alpha   90.00
_cell.angle_beta   90.00
_cell.angle_gamma   90.00
#
_symmetry.space_group_name_H-M   'P 1'
#
loop_
_entity.id
_entity.type
_entity.pdbx_description
1 polymer ?
#
loop_
_entity_poly.entity_id
_entity_poly.type
_entity_poly.pdbx_seq_one_letter_code
_entity_poly.pdbx_strand_id
1 'polypeptide(L)'
;MKTKLALLSLVTGLAMALVAPLATAQASGGTKPKKPAAAASAKADPVQKRLDQFVSTYQLDAAQQAKVKAILTDEAAAIKALDADLDKAERKKQVDALRKETNAKIVALFTPAQLEIREQRRVADDNKKRLDQLIKDYQLDGAQQAKVKTILGEQAAARKAIDADDSLDKAARAKKVRALGTETGKKITALLTPEQLEIQKKLREERAARNKK
;
A
#
# COMPACT_ATOMS: atom_id res chain seq x y z
N MET A 1 -14.40 -38.18 11.59
CA MET A 1 -13.63 -36.96 11.89
C MET A 1 -14.61 -35.80 11.99
N LYS A 2 -14.78 -35.23 13.19
CA LYS A 2 -15.79 -34.19 13.46
C LYS A 2 -15.14 -32.81 13.27
N THR A 3 -15.48 -32.13 12.17
CA THR A 3 -15.08 -30.73 11.92
C THR A 3 -15.92 -29.81 12.80
N LYS A 4 -15.28 -29.18 13.80
CA LYS A 4 -15.87 -28.07 14.54
C LYS A 4 -15.46 -26.77 13.84
N LEU A 5 -16.33 -26.23 12.98
CA LEU A 5 -16.27 -24.82 12.60
C LEU A 5 -16.73 -24.00 13.81
N ALA A 6 -15.80 -23.32 14.48
CA ALA A 6 -16.14 -22.28 15.43
C ALA A 6 -16.34 -20.97 14.66
N LEU A 7 -17.60 -20.55 14.51
CA LEU A 7 -17.96 -19.16 14.26
C LEU A 7 -17.39 -18.32 15.41
N LEU A 8 -16.42 -17.46 15.14
CA LEU A 8 -16.03 -16.43 16.10
C LEU A 8 -17.08 -15.32 16.06
N SER A 9 -17.98 -15.36 17.04
CA SER A 9 -19.02 -14.37 17.27
C SER A 9 -18.42 -13.00 17.61
N LEU A 10 -18.93 -11.99 16.90
CA LEU A 10 -18.69 -10.57 17.07
C LEU A 10 -19.12 -10.12 18.47
N VAL A 11 -18.18 -9.71 19.34
CA VAL A 11 -18.49 -9.02 20.60
C VAL A 11 -18.16 -7.55 20.42
N THR A 12 -19.17 -6.77 20.08
CA THR A 12 -19.18 -5.30 20.14
C THR A 12 -19.36 -4.91 21.60
N GLY A 13 -18.27 -4.62 22.30
CA GLY A 13 -18.28 -4.18 23.70
C GLY A 13 -17.55 -2.85 23.84
N LEU A 14 -18.27 -1.73 23.64
CA LEU A 14 -17.81 -0.39 23.96
C LEU A 14 -17.92 -0.18 25.48
N ALA A 15 -16.80 -0.14 26.18
CA ALA A 15 -16.74 0.29 27.58
C ALA A 15 -15.81 1.49 27.71
N MET A 16 -16.40 2.68 27.85
CA MET A 16 -15.70 3.88 28.32
C MET A 16 -15.45 3.75 29.82
N ALA A 17 -14.22 3.99 30.26
CA ALA A 17 -13.91 4.31 31.64
C ALA A 17 -12.86 5.42 31.69
N LEU A 18 -13.33 6.63 32.02
CA LEU A 18 -12.54 7.78 32.46
C LEU A 18 -11.99 7.50 33.86
N VAL A 19 -10.67 7.59 34.07
CA VAL A 19 -10.09 8.06 35.34
C VAL A 19 -8.72 8.73 35.04
N ALA A 20 -8.61 10.02 35.36
CA ALA A 20 -7.34 10.71 35.60
C ALA A 20 -7.15 10.84 37.13
N PRO A 21 -5.90 10.98 37.60
CA PRO A 21 -5.62 12.18 38.39
C PRO A 21 -4.27 12.85 38.13
N LEU A 22 -4.24 14.13 38.52
CA LEU A 22 -3.17 15.12 38.51
C LEU A 22 -1.96 14.78 39.40
N ALA A 23 -0.79 15.15 38.88
CA ALA A 23 0.42 15.78 39.45
C ALA A 23 0.76 15.70 40.96
N THR A 24 2.07 15.52 41.24
CA THR A 24 2.92 16.47 42.01
C THR A 24 4.41 16.24 41.71
N ALA A 25 5.23 17.26 41.96
CA ALA A 25 6.62 17.46 41.52
C ALA A 25 7.64 17.44 42.68
N GLN A 26 8.91 17.75 42.35
CA GLN A 26 10.11 18.06 43.18
C GLN A 26 10.97 16.85 43.66
N ALA A 27 12.31 16.90 43.74
CA ALA A 27 13.34 17.83 43.23
C ALA A 27 14.75 17.17 43.31
N SER A 28 15.63 17.59 42.39
CA SER A 28 17.09 17.83 42.46
C SER A 28 18.10 16.83 43.07
N GLY A 29 19.15 16.53 42.30
CA GLY A 29 20.48 16.10 42.77
C GLY A 29 21.43 15.83 41.59
N GLY A 30 22.37 16.75 41.33
CA GLY A 30 23.21 16.75 40.13
C GLY A 30 24.40 15.78 40.16
N THR A 31 24.62 15.11 39.04
CA THR A 31 25.94 14.61 38.61
C THR A 31 26.09 14.79 37.09
N LYS A 32 27.25 15.31 36.67
CA LYS A 32 27.64 15.66 35.30
C LYS A 32 27.49 14.52 34.27
N PRO A 33 27.37 14.86 32.96
CA PRO A 33 26.72 14.02 31.97
C PRO A 33 27.60 12.85 31.54
N LYS A 34 27.19 11.64 31.93
CA LYS A 34 27.62 10.42 31.25
C LYS A 34 26.92 10.41 29.89
N LYS A 35 27.70 10.59 28.83
CA LYS A 35 27.31 10.38 27.42
C LYS A 35 26.27 9.25 27.36
N PRO A 36 25.03 9.48 26.89
CA PRO A 36 24.06 8.41 26.84
C PRO A 36 24.66 7.33 25.95
N ALA A 37 24.96 6.20 26.58
CA ALA A 37 25.10 4.93 25.88
C ALA A 37 23.94 4.87 24.91
N ALA A 38 24.24 4.65 23.63
CA ALA A 38 23.24 4.45 22.60
C ALA A 38 22.17 3.53 23.20
N ALA A 39 21.01 4.11 23.51
CA ALA A 39 19.91 3.38 24.08
C ALA A 39 19.71 2.23 23.10
N ALA A 40 19.97 1.02 23.58
CA ALA A 40 19.60 -0.20 22.89
C ALA A 40 18.24 0.07 22.30
N SER A 41 18.13 0.03 20.97
CA SER A 41 16.88 0.38 20.30
C SER A 41 15.82 -0.54 20.88
N ALA A 42 15.04 -0.02 21.84
CA ALA A 42 13.87 -0.69 22.35
C ALA A 42 13.09 -1.01 21.08
N LYS A 43 12.88 -2.30 20.80
CA LYS A 43 12.20 -2.73 19.58
C LYS A 43 10.86 -2.00 19.59
N ALA A 44 10.77 -0.90 18.84
CA ALA A 44 9.59 -0.04 18.93
C ALA A 44 8.36 -0.90 18.65
N ASP A 45 7.36 -0.75 19.51
CA ASP A 45 6.12 -1.51 19.51
C ASP A 45 5.60 -1.66 18.06
N PRO A 46 5.42 -2.89 17.55
CA PRO A 46 4.93 -3.12 16.19
C PRO A 46 3.64 -2.37 15.86
N VAL A 47 2.76 -2.17 16.85
CA VAL A 47 1.54 -1.37 16.70
C VAL A 47 1.89 0.09 16.49
N GLN A 48 2.72 0.66 17.36
CA GLN A 48 3.16 2.06 17.26
C GLN A 48 3.88 2.34 15.93
N LYS A 49 4.75 1.44 15.47
CA LYS A 49 5.42 1.60 14.15
C LYS A 49 4.43 1.69 13.00
N ARG A 50 3.39 0.85 13.00
CA ARG A 50 2.36 0.90 11.95
C ARG A 50 1.52 2.17 12.07
N LEU A 51 1.18 2.60 13.28
CA LEU A 51 0.49 3.86 13.51
C LEU A 51 1.31 5.04 12.98
N ASP A 52 2.60 5.12 13.32
CA ASP A 52 3.51 6.17 12.86
C ASP A 52 3.59 6.21 11.33
N GLN A 53 3.59 5.03 10.69
CA GLN A 53 3.51 4.95 9.24
C GLN A 53 2.20 5.54 8.70
N PHE A 54 1.05 5.21 9.27
CA PHE A 54 -0.22 5.81 8.87
C PHE A 54 -0.24 7.33 9.12
N VAL A 55 0.26 7.80 10.26
CA VAL A 55 0.36 9.23 10.59
C VAL A 55 1.24 9.96 9.60
N SER A 56 2.45 9.46 9.36
CA SER A 56 3.39 10.08 8.42
C SER A 56 2.83 10.11 6.99
N THR A 57 2.16 9.03 6.57
CA THR A 57 1.75 8.90 5.17
C THR A 57 0.41 9.55 4.85
N TYR A 58 -0.50 9.68 5.82
CA TYR A 58 -1.85 10.23 5.61
C TYR A 58 -2.18 11.43 6.51
N GLN A 59 -1.23 11.88 7.33
CA GLN A 59 -1.41 13.04 8.21
C GLN A 59 -2.66 12.90 9.09
N LEU A 60 -2.78 11.75 9.77
CA LEU A 60 -3.93 11.47 10.61
C LEU A 60 -4.03 12.47 11.76
N ASP A 61 -5.23 12.97 12.04
CA ASP A 61 -5.49 13.80 13.21
C ASP A 61 -5.51 12.96 14.52
N ALA A 62 -5.55 13.62 15.67
CA ALA A 62 -5.51 12.95 16.98
C ALA A 62 -6.67 11.96 17.19
N ALA A 63 -7.88 12.27 16.71
CA ALA A 63 -9.04 11.40 16.84
C ALA A 63 -8.93 10.17 15.92
N GLN A 64 -8.45 10.36 14.69
CA GLN A 64 -8.16 9.28 13.76
C GLN A 64 -7.04 8.39 14.29
N GLN A 65 -5.96 8.97 14.83
CA GLN A 65 -4.85 8.22 15.43
C GLN A 65 -5.32 7.29 16.56
N ALA A 66 -6.18 7.78 17.46
CA ALA A 66 -6.74 6.96 18.53
C ALA A 66 -7.54 5.77 17.99
N LYS A 67 -8.40 5.99 16.98
CA LYS A 67 -9.18 4.92 16.34
C LYS A 67 -8.29 3.92 15.60
N VAL A 68 -7.31 4.39 14.84
CA VAL A 68 -6.36 3.54 14.10
C VAL A 68 -5.51 2.72 15.07
N LYS A 69 -5.06 3.32 16.17
CA LYS A 69 -4.31 2.60 17.22
C LYS A 69 -5.12 1.44 17.79
N ALA A 70 -6.39 1.68 18.15
CA ALA A 70 -7.28 0.63 18.65
C ALA A 70 -7.43 -0.52 17.65
N ILE A 71 -7.71 -0.20 16.37
CA ILE A 71 -7.83 -1.22 15.32
C ILE A 71 -6.54 -2.04 15.16
N LEU A 72 -5.38 -1.40 15.20
CA LEU A 72 -4.08 -2.08 15.09
C LEU A 72 -3.75 -2.94 16.33
N THR A 73 -4.16 -2.51 17.51
CA THR A 73 -4.06 -3.30 18.74
C THR A 73 -4.93 -4.56 18.66
N ASP A 74 -6.17 -4.42 18.18
CA ASP A 74 -7.07 -5.57 17.97
C ASP A 74 -6.50 -6.55 16.95
N GLU A 75 -5.94 -6.06 15.83
CA GLU A 75 -5.26 -6.90 14.86
C GLU A 75 -4.08 -7.66 15.48
N ALA A 76 -3.25 -6.97 16.29
CA ALA A 76 -2.10 -7.58 16.94
C ALA A 76 -2.54 -8.70 17.91
N ALA A 77 -3.63 -8.48 18.66
CA ALA A 77 -4.21 -9.49 19.53
C ALA A 77 -4.75 -10.69 18.71
N ALA A 78 -5.47 -10.43 17.62
CA ALA A 78 -5.98 -11.48 16.73
C ALA A 78 -4.86 -12.31 16.10
N ILE A 79 -3.79 -11.67 15.61
CA ILE A 79 -2.62 -12.35 15.05
C ILE A 79 -1.91 -13.19 16.12
N LYS A 80 -1.84 -12.71 17.36
CA LYS A 80 -1.25 -13.45 18.48
C LYS A 80 -2.10 -14.65 18.89
N ALA A 81 -3.41 -14.56 18.74
CA ALA A 81 -4.36 -15.64 19.03
C ALA A 81 -4.44 -16.70 17.91
N LEU A 82 -3.83 -16.47 16.75
CA LEU A 82 -3.74 -17.49 15.71
C LEU A 82 -2.98 -18.71 16.24
N ASP A 83 -3.58 -19.88 16.04
CA ASP A 83 -3.08 -21.16 16.52
C ASP A 83 -1.64 -21.40 16.07
N ALA A 84 -0.81 -21.81 17.03
CA ALA A 84 0.60 -22.12 16.83
C ALA A 84 0.80 -23.40 16.01
N ASP A 85 -0.20 -24.28 15.99
CA ASP A 85 -0.18 -25.55 15.26
C ASP A 85 -0.57 -25.41 13.78
N LEU A 86 -0.97 -24.20 13.36
CA LEU A 86 -1.19 -23.92 11.93
C LEU A 86 0.12 -24.06 11.16
N ASP A 87 0.05 -24.73 10.01
CA ASP A 87 1.14 -24.69 9.07
C ASP A 87 1.40 -23.23 8.63
N LYS A 88 2.65 -22.97 8.22
CA LYS A 88 3.12 -21.62 7.90
C LYS A 88 2.31 -20.97 6.77
N ALA A 89 1.82 -21.73 5.80
CA ALA A 89 1.08 -21.21 4.65
C ALA A 89 -0.34 -20.81 5.07
N GLU A 90 -1.03 -21.64 5.83
CA GLU A 90 -2.36 -21.34 6.35
C GLU A 90 -2.31 -20.19 7.36
N ARG A 91 -1.32 -20.18 8.26
CA ARG A 91 -1.08 -19.04 9.16
C ARG A 91 -0.85 -17.75 8.39
N LYS A 92 -0.04 -17.77 7.32
CA LYS A 92 0.19 -16.59 6.47
C LYS A 92 -1.12 -16.09 5.84
N LYS A 93 -1.92 -17.00 5.29
CA LYS A 93 -3.21 -16.67 4.66
C LYS A 93 -4.17 -16.00 5.65
N GLN A 94 -4.26 -16.52 6.87
CA GLN A 94 -5.10 -15.93 7.94
C GLN A 94 -4.58 -14.56 8.38
N VAL A 95 -3.27 -14.40 8.56
CA VAL A 95 -2.66 -13.08 8.84
C VAL A 95 -2.94 -12.07 7.72
N ASP A 96 -2.84 -12.49 6.45
CA ASP A 96 -3.11 -11.61 5.32
C ASP A 96 -4.58 -11.21 5.24
N ALA A 97 -5.51 -12.12 5.57
CA ALA A 97 -6.93 -11.82 5.67
C ALA A 97 -7.21 -10.79 6.78
N LEU A 98 -6.65 -10.98 7.98
CA LEU A 98 -6.76 -10.04 9.09
C LEU A 98 -6.21 -8.66 8.70
N ARG A 99 -5.02 -8.60 8.10
CA ARG A 99 -4.42 -7.34 7.63
C ARG A 99 -5.28 -6.64 6.58
N LYS A 100 -5.90 -7.40 5.66
CA LYS A 100 -6.79 -6.86 4.64
C LYS A 100 -8.04 -6.24 5.28
N GLU A 101 -8.64 -6.94 6.23
CA GLU A 101 -9.81 -6.45 6.97
C GLU A 101 -9.46 -5.20 7.79
N THR A 102 -8.37 -5.24 8.57
CA THR A 102 -7.89 -4.09 9.33
C THR A 102 -7.63 -2.88 8.43
N ASN A 103 -6.95 -3.07 7.30
CA ASN A 103 -6.71 -1.98 6.38
C ASN A 103 -8.02 -1.40 5.81
N ALA A 104 -9.05 -2.22 5.58
CA ALA A 104 -10.36 -1.72 5.16
C ALA A 104 -11.02 -0.86 6.24
N LYS A 105 -10.98 -1.31 7.52
CA LYS A 105 -11.48 -0.53 8.66
C LYS A 105 -10.74 0.80 8.81
N ILE A 106 -9.42 0.81 8.66
CA ILE A 106 -8.62 2.04 8.73
C ILE A 106 -8.97 2.99 7.58
N VAL A 107 -9.06 2.49 6.34
CA VAL A 107 -9.39 3.32 5.17
C VAL A 107 -10.78 3.94 5.28
N ALA A 108 -11.74 3.26 5.91
CA ALA A 108 -13.07 3.82 6.17
C ALA A 108 -13.06 5.05 7.10
N LEU A 109 -11.96 5.30 7.83
CA LEU A 109 -11.79 6.48 8.68
C LEU A 109 -11.19 7.67 7.93
N PHE A 110 -10.76 7.49 6.68
CA PHE A 110 -10.03 8.52 5.95
C PHE A 110 -10.97 9.59 5.38
N THR A 111 -10.49 10.83 5.37
CA THR A 111 -11.15 11.94 4.69
C THR A 111 -10.99 11.81 3.16
N PRO A 112 -11.80 12.53 2.36
CA PRO A 112 -11.62 12.56 0.91
C PRO A 112 -10.20 12.95 0.47
N ALA A 113 -9.57 13.90 1.16
CA ALA A 113 -8.18 14.30 0.87
C ALA A 113 -7.18 13.16 1.15
N GLN A 114 -7.36 12.41 2.24
CA GLN A 114 -6.51 11.26 2.57
C GLN A 114 -6.71 10.08 1.60
N LEU A 115 -7.94 9.88 1.11
CA LEU A 115 -8.25 8.91 0.06
C LEU A 115 -7.57 9.29 -1.27
N GLU A 116 -7.50 10.57 -1.61
CA GLU A 116 -6.75 11.04 -2.78
C GLU A 116 -5.24 10.78 -2.62
N ILE A 117 -4.63 11.01 -1.44
CA ILE A 117 -3.23 10.63 -1.18
C ILE A 117 -3.04 9.12 -1.38
N ARG A 118 -3.98 8.30 -0.88
CA ARG A 118 -3.94 6.84 -1.06
C ARG A 118 -3.93 6.45 -2.54
N GLU A 119 -4.80 7.07 -3.33
CA GLU A 119 -4.91 6.80 -4.75
C GLU A 119 -3.66 7.23 -5.52
N GLN A 120 -3.12 8.41 -5.22
CA GLN A 120 -1.86 8.88 -5.81
C GLN A 120 -0.70 7.91 -5.56
N ARG A 121 -0.58 7.39 -4.33
CA ARG A 121 0.44 6.39 -4.02
C ARG A 121 0.19 5.07 -4.73
N ARG A 122 -1.06 4.61 -4.82
CA ARG A 122 -1.41 3.41 -5.60
C ARG A 122 -0.97 3.55 -7.05
N VAL A 123 -1.28 4.69 -7.67
CA VAL A 123 -0.87 5.02 -9.05
C VAL A 123 0.66 5.07 -9.17
N ALA A 124 1.36 5.68 -8.21
CA ALA A 124 2.81 5.74 -8.20
C ALA A 124 3.45 4.35 -8.10
N ASP A 125 2.93 3.49 -7.22
CA ASP A 125 3.40 2.10 -7.04
C ASP A 125 3.15 1.26 -8.29
N ASP A 126 1.99 1.40 -8.92
CA ASP A 126 1.67 0.71 -10.17
C ASP A 126 2.57 1.19 -11.32
N ASN A 127 2.81 2.50 -11.43
CA ASN A 127 3.76 3.04 -12.39
C ASN A 127 5.19 2.57 -12.13
N LYS A 128 5.61 2.46 -10.87
CA LYS A 128 6.92 1.91 -10.51
C LYS A 128 7.04 0.46 -10.96
N LYS A 129 6.05 -0.40 -10.66
CA LYS A 129 6.05 -1.81 -11.10
C LYS A 129 6.12 -1.93 -12.63
N ARG A 130 5.38 -1.07 -13.34
CA ARG A 130 5.41 -1.04 -14.81
C ARG A 130 6.79 -0.63 -15.33
N LEU A 131 7.40 0.40 -14.73
CA LEU A 131 8.76 0.81 -15.08
C LEU A 131 9.77 -0.31 -14.79
N ASP A 132 9.72 -0.93 -13.62
CA ASP A 132 10.59 -2.05 -13.24
C ASP A 132 10.47 -3.21 -14.24
N GLN A 133 9.27 -3.52 -14.70
CA GLN A 133 9.05 -4.54 -15.73
C GLN A 133 9.65 -4.13 -17.09
N LEU A 134 9.51 -2.87 -17.50
CA LEU A 134 10.10 -2.38 -18.76
C LEU A 134 11.63 -2.39 -18.69
N ILE A 135 12.23 -2.02 -17.55
CA ILE A 135 13.66 -2.14 -17.29
C ILE A 135 14.11 -3.58 -17.44
N LYS A 136 13.37 -4.53 -16.84
CA LYS A 136 13.68 -5.95 -16.94
C LYS A 136 13.55 -6.49 -18.37
N ASP A 137 12.48 -6.13 -19.07
CA ASP A 137 12.18 -6.63 -20.41
C ASP A 137 13.15 -6.10 -21.47
N TYR A 138 13.58 -4.83 -21.35
CA TYR A 138 14.33 -4.13 -22.41
C TYR A 138 15.69 -3.61 -21.98
N GLN A 139 16.10 -3.82 -20.72
CA GLN A 139 17.36 -3.32 -20.16
C GLN A 139 17.50 -1.80 -20.38
N LEU A 140 16.46 -1.05 -20.04
CA LEU A 140 16.41 0.40 -20.26
C LEU A 140 17.54 1.11 -19.51
N ASP A 141 18.25 2.01 -20.18
CA ASP A 141 19.24 2.87 -19.54
C ASP A 141 18.60 3.97 -18.66
N GLY A 142 19.40 4.71 -17.91
CA GLY A 142 18.89 5.75 -17.00
C GLY A 142 18.10 6.88 -17.70
N ALA A 143 18.49 7.27 -18.92
CA ALA A 143 17.81 8.31 -19.68
C ALA A 143 16.46 7.80 -20.24
N GLN A 144 16.43 6.56 -20.74
CA GLN A 144 15.21 5.88 -21.15
C GLN A 144 14.26 5.70 -19.97
N GLN A 145 14.75 5.27 -18.81
CA GLN A 145 13.97 5.12 -17.58
C GLN A 145 13.29 6.43 -17.16
N ALA A 146 14.03 7.54 -17.17
CA ALA A 146 13.48 8.85 -16.84
C ALA A 146 12.35 9.26 -17.79
N LYS A 147 12.54 9.10 -19.10
CA LYS A 147 11.50 9.41 -20.11
C LYS A 147 10.28 8.50 -19.97
N VAL A 148 10.48 7.20 -19.75
CA VAL A 148 9.38 6.25 -19.51
C VAL A 148 8.61 6.62 -18.24
N LYS A 149 9.29 6.98 -17.15
CA LYS A 149 8.63 7.43 -15.91
C LYS A 149 7.71 8.62 -16.17
N THR A 150 8.15 9.61 -16.96
CA THR A 150 7.32 10.76 -17.36
C THR A 150 6.11 10.30 -18.18
N ILE A 151 6.31 9.47 -19.21
CA ILE A 151 5.21 8.95 -20.04
C ILE A 151 4.16 8.20 -19.20
N LEU A 152 4.58 7.40 -18.22
CA LEU A 152 3.67 6.68 -17.33
C LEU A 152 2.90 7.63 -16.40
N GLY A 153 3.53 8.71 -15.94
CA GLY A 153 2.89 9.78 -15.17
C GLY A 153 1.82 10.52 -15.97
N GLU A 154 2.15 10.94 -17.20
CA GLU A 154 1.21 11.56 -18.13
C GLU A 154 0.01 10.64 -18.43
N GLN A 155 0.29 9.36 -18.68
CA GLN A 155 -0.76 8.37 -18.91
C GLN A 155 -1.70 8.26 -17.70
N ALA A 156 -1.17 8.25 -16.49
CA ALA A 156 -1.99 8.16 -15.28
C ALA A 156 -2.88 9.40 -15.11
N ALA A 157 -2.35 10.60 -15.37
CA ALA A 157 -3.13 11.84 -15.33
C ALA A 157 -4.25 11.85 -16.39
N ALA A 158 -3.93 11.48 -17.63
CA ALA A 158 -4.91 11.36 -18.70
C ALA A 158 -5.98 10.32 -18.38
N ARG A 159 -5.60 9.20 -17.77
CA ARG A 159 -6.54 8.17 -17.32
C ARG A 159 -7.48 8.71 -16.24
N LYS A 160 -6.97 9.44 -15.24
CA LYS A 160 -7.78 10.08 -14.20
C LYS A 160 -8.81 11.03 -14.82
N ALA A 161 -8.42 11.83 -15.80
CA ALA A 161 -9.33 12.72 -16.52
C ALA A 161 -10.44 11.96 -17.27
N ILE A 162 -10.10 10.84 -17.93
CA ILE A 162 -11.10 9.97 -18.58
C ILE A 162 -12.05 9.36 -17.56
N ASP A 163 -11.55 8.95 -16.38
CA ASP A 163 -12.36 8.34 -15.33
C ASP A 163 -13.29 9.36 -14.65
N ALA A 164 -12.89 10.64 -14.57
CA ALA A 164 -13.70 11.73 -14.03
C ALA A 164 -14.70 12.36 -15.03
N ASP A 165 -14.65 11.97 -16.31
CA ASP A 165 -15.55 12.47 -17.34
C ASP A 165 -16.90 11.74 -17.31
N ASP A 166 -17.88 12.32 -16.61
CA ASP A 166 -19.23 11.75 -16.44
C ASP A 166 -20.08 11.80 -17.72
N SER A 167 -19.63 12.52 -18.76
CA SER A 167 -20.32 12.54 -20.05
C SER A 167 -20.09 11.27 -20.87
N LEU A 168 -19.11 10.44 -20.49
CA LEU A 168 -18.76 9.23 -21.22
C LEU A 168 -19.53 8.01 -20.72
N ASP A 169 -20.25 7.39 -21.65
CA ASP A 169 -20.71 6.03 -21.47
C ASP A 169 -19.54 5.03 -21.35
N LYS A 170 -19.85 3.80 -20.96
CA LYS A 170 -18.87 2.73 -20.75
C LYS A 170 -18.08 2.38 -22.02
N ALA A 171 -18.72 2.39 -23.19
CA ALA A 171 -18.08 2.02 -24.45
C ALA A 171 -17.12 3.13 -24.93
N ALA A 172 -17.54 4.38 -24.87
CA ALA A 172 -16.75 5.57 -25.17
C ALA A 172 -15.54 5.66 -24.23
N ARG A 173 -15.74 5.43 -22.93
CA ARG A 173 -14.67 5.37 -21.94
C ARG A 173 -13.66 4.27 -22.27
N ALA A 174 -14.12 3.06 -22.55
CA ALA A 174 -13.25 1.96 -22.95
C ALA A 174 -12.45 2.28 -24.22
N LYS A 175 -13.06 2.94 -25.22
CA LYS A 175 -12.38 3.39 -26.43
C LYS A 175 -11.28 4.41 -26.12
N LYS A 176 -11.57 5.44 -25.31
CA LYS A 176 -10.56 6.44 -24.89
C LYS A 176 -9.41 5.79 -24.13
N VAL A 177 -9.69 4.87 -23.19
CA VAL A 177 -8.65 4.15 -22.44
C VAL A 177 -7.77 3.29 -23.34
N ARG A 178 -8.35 2.58 -24.33
CA ARG A 178 -7.58 1.80 -25.32
C ARG A 178 -6.71 2.67 -26.21
N ALA A 179 -7.24 3.82 -26.64
CA ALA A 179 -6.48 4.79 -27.43
C ALA A 179 -5.29 5.33 -26.63
N LEU A 180 -5.51 5.72 -25.38
CA LEU A 180 -4.46 6.15 -24.45
C LEU A 180 -3.39 5.07 -24.26
N GLY A 181 -3.79 3.81 -24.07
CA GLY A 181 -2.85 2.68 -23.97
C GLY A 181 -1.99 2.50 -25.24
N THR A 182 -2.61 2.61 -26.41
CA THR A 182 -1.92 2.55 -27.70
C THR A 182 -0.92 3.69 -27.87
N GLU A 183 -1.33 4.91 -27.56
CA GLU A 183 -0.47 6.10 -27.66
C GLU A 183 0.73 5.99 -26.72
N THR A 184 0.51 5.64 -25.45
CA THR A 184 1.59 5.39 -24.49
C THR A 184 2.55 4.31 -25.00
N GLY A 185 2.02 3.21 -25.55
CA GLY A 185 2.84 2.14 -26.15
C GLY A 185 3.73 2.63 -27.29
N LYS A 186 3.20 3.50 -28.16
CA LYS A 186 3.98 4.15 -29.24
C LYS A 186 5.09 5.03 -28.68
N LYS A 187 4.77 5.91 -27.71
CA LYS A 187 5.76 6.79 -27.07
C LYS A 187 6.91 6.00 -26.43
N ILE A 188 6.60 4.90 -25.73
CA ILE A 188 7.63 4.03 -25.14
C ILE A 188 8.45 3.33 -26.23
N THR A 189 7.80 2.79 -27.27
CA THR A 189 8.49 2.08 -28.36
C THR A 189 9.46 3.01 -29.11
N ALA A 190 9.10 4.28 -29.28
CA ALA A 190 9.97 5.28 -29.92
C ALA A 190 11.25 5.60 -29.12
N LEU A 191 11.34 5.19 -27.85
CA LEU A 191 12.54 5.34 -27.02
C LEU A 191 13.50 4.16 -27.13
N LEU A 192 13.06 3.05 -27.71
CA LEU A 192 13.84 1.81 -27.77
C LEU A 192 14.87 1.86 -28.89
N THR A 193 16.03 1.25 -28.64
CA THR A 193 17.06 1.01 -29.67
C THR A 193 16.61 -0.09 -30.64
N PRO A 194 17.24 -0.22 -31.82
CA PRO A 194 16.94 -1.33 -32.74
C PRO A 194 17.05 -2.72 -32.09
N GLU A 195 18.06 -2.93 -31.24
CA GLU A 195 18.24 -4.18 -30.50
C GLU A 195 17.08 -4.44 -29.51
N GLN A 196 16.66 -3.40 -28.77
CA GLN A 196 15.51 -3.49 -27.85
C GLN A 196 14.18 -3.71 -28.60
N LEU A 197 14.04 -3.21 -29.83
CA LEU A 197 12.88 -3.46 -30.67
C LEU A 197 12.78 -4.94 -31.09
N GLU A 198 13.90 -5.59 -31.40
CA GLU A 198 13.92 -7.02 -31.66
C GLU A 198 13.53 -7.84 -30.42
N ILE A 199 14.00 -7.44 -29.23
CA ILE A 199 13.56 -8.03 -27.95
C ILE A 199 12.04 -7.86 -27.78
N GLN A 200 11.52 -6.66 -28.04
CA GLN A 200 10.10 -6.38 -27.98
C GLN A 200 9.28 -7.27 -28.92
N LYS A 201 9.74 -7.47 -30.16
CA LYS A 201 9.09 -8.33 -31.13
C LYS A 201 9.02 -9.78 -30.63
N LYS A 202 10.15 -10.34 -30.17
CA LYS A 202 10.20 -11.70 -29.60
C LYS A 202 9.26 -11.88 -28.42
N LEU A 203 9.25 -10.94 -27.47
CA LEU A 203 8.35 -10.99 -26.31
C LEU A 203 6.87 -10.92 -26.71
N ARG A 204 6.52 -10.16 -27.76
CA ARG A 204 5.15 -10.10 -28.29
C ARG A 204 4.74 -11.42 -28.94
N GLU A 205 5.61 -12.01 -29.74
CA GLU A 205 5.38 -13.31 -30.38
C GLU A 205 5.19 -14.42 -29.33
N GLU A 206 6.04 -14.44 -28.30
CA GLU A 206 5.92 -15.42 -27.20
C GLU A 206 4.62 -15.26 -26.42
N ARG A 207 4.21 -14.02 -26.10
CA ARG A 207 2.91 -13.73 -25.46
C ARG A 207 1.74 -14.17 -26.34
N ALA A 208 1.81 -13.89 -27.64
CA ALA A 208 0.78 -14.30 -28.58
C ALA A 208 0.68 -15.83 -28.69
N ALA A 209 1.81 -16.54 -28.67
CA ALA A 209 1.83 -18.00 -28.66
C ALA A 209 1.22 -18.60 -27.39
N ARG A 210 1.48 -18.00 -26.21
CA ARG A 210 0.87 -18.44 -24.94
C ARG A 210 -0.65 -18.23 -24.90
N ASN A 211 -1.15 -17.15 -25.49
CA ASN A 211 -2.59 -16.84 -25.49
C ASN A 211 -3.39 -17.68 -26.51
N LYS A 212 -2.72 -18.42 -27.40
CA LYS A 212 -3.36 -19.33 -28.37
C LYS A 212 -3.44 -20.79 -27.88
N LYS A 213 -2.77 -21.12 -26.78
CA LYS A 213 -2.84 -22.41 -26.09
C LYS A 213 -3.92 -22.35 -25.02
#